data_AF-I8AMJ5-F1
#
_entry.id   AF-I8AMJ5-F1
#
_cell.length_a   1.000
_cell.length_b   1.000
_cell.length_c   1.000
_cell.angle_alpha   90.00
_cell.angle_beta   90.00
_cell.angle_gamma   90.00
#
_symmetry.space_group_name_H-M   'P 1'
#
loop_
_entity.id
_entity.type
_entity.pdbx_description
1 polymer ?
#
loop_
_entity_poly.entity_id
_entity_poly.type
_entity_poly.pdbx_seq_one_letter_code
_entity_poly.pdbx_strand_id
1 'polypeptide(L)' 'TSNMENNECPVIAWDRQGGLDDYNTAKNFYEFLSQRLLDAKEAWEEEFYYR' A
#
# COMPACT_ATOMS: atom_id res chain seq x y z
N THR A 1 15.75 7.10 6.47
CA THR A 1 15.16 7.55 5.20
C THR A 1 15.84 8.85 4.81
N SER A 2 16.45 8.90 3.63
CA SER A 2 17.04 10.12 3.05
C SER A 2 16.08 10.86 2.11
N ASN A 3 14.90 10.28 1.86
CA ASN A 3 13.90 10.78 0.93
C ASN A 3 12.60 11.01 1.70
N MET A 4 12.55 12.12 2.42
CA MET A 4 11.43 12.51 3.27
C MET A 4 10.82 13.79 2.72
N GLU A 5 9.52 13.77 2.48
CA GLU A 5 8.74 14.93 2.03
C GLU A 5 7.66 15.22 3.06
N ASN A 6 7.58 16.45 3.56
CA ASN A 6 6.57 16.85 4.55
C ASN A 6 6.52 15.96 5.81
N ASN A 7 7.68 15.50 6.29
CA ASN A 7 7.84 14.55 7.41
C ASN A 7 7.32 13.12 7.16
N GLU A 8 6.93 12.82 5.93
CA GLU A 8 6.47 11.49 5.51
C GLU A 8 7.51 10.82 4.61
N CYS A 9 7.48 9.49 4.58
CA CYS A 9 8.30 8.70 3.66
C CYS A 9 7.42 7.85 2.75
N PRO A 10 7.85 7.65 1.48
CA PRO A 10 7.13 6.81 0.56
C PRO A 10 7.17 5.35 1.01
N VAL A 11 6.09 4.63 0.72
CA VAL A 11 6.04 3.17 0.84
C VAL A 11 6.58 2.59 -0.46
N ILE A 12 7.52 1.65 -0.34
CA ILE A 12 8.15 0.96 -1.47
C ILE A 12 7.82 -0.53 -1.42
N ALA A 13 7.73 -1.15 -2.59
CA ALA A 13 7.69 -2.60 -2.71
C ALA A 13 9.12 -3.14 -2.79
N TRP A 14 9.39 -4.20 -2.04
CA TRP A 14 10.63 -4.94 -2.12
C TRP A 14 10.33 -6.41 -2.38
N ASP A 15 10.59 -6.86 -3.60
CA ASP A 15 10.54 -8.27 -3.93
C ASP A 15 11.79 -8.97 -3.39
N ARG A 16 11.62 -10.18 -2.86
CA ARG A 16 12.73 -10.91 -2.23
C ARG A 16 13.80 -11.34 -3.25
N GLN A 17 13.42 -11.58 -4.51
CA GLN A 17 14.32 -12.02 -5.57
C GLN A 17 14.68 -10.87 -6.52
N GLY A 18 13.72 -10.01 -6.84
CA GLY A 18 13.85 -8.86 -7.75
C GLY A 18 14.32 -7.56 -7.09
N GLY A 19 14.28 -7.46 -5.76
CA GLY A 19 14.73 -6.28 -5.03
C GLY A 19 13.71 -5.14 -5.07
N LEU A 20 14.22 -3.91 -5.12
CA LEU A 20 13.39 -2.70 -5.12
C LEU A 20 12.63 -2.56 -6.44
N ASP A 21 11.33 -2.28 -6.36
CA ASP A 21 10.53 -1.93 -7.53
C ASP A 21 10.87 -0.50 -8.03
N ASP A 22 10.65 -0.23 -9.32
CA ASP A 22 10.96 1.05 -9.96
C ASP A 22 10.02 2.19 -9.50
N TYR A 23 8.94 1.85 -8.80
CA TYR A 23 7.89 2.78 -8.39
C TYR A 23 7.60 2.72 -6.89
N ASN A 24 7.32 3.89 -6.31
CA ASN A 24 6.77 3.98 -4.95
C ASN A 24 5.34 3.43 -4.96
N THR A 25 5.05 2.54 -4.01
CA THR A 25 3.71 1.98 -3.79
C THR A 25 2.73 3.03 -3.25
N ALA A 26 3.20 3.99 -2.44
CA ALA A 26 2.42 5.13 -1.98
C ALA A 26 3.33 6.28 -1.53
N LYS A 27 2.78 7.50 -1.42
CA LYS A 27 3.54 8.69 -1.00
C LYS A 27 3.78 8.74 0.51
N ASN A 28 2.88 8.16 1.29
CA ASN A 28 2.96 8.07 2.74
C ASN A 28 2.28 6.79 3.23
N PHE A 29 2.54 6.44 4.49
CA PHE A 29 2.02 5.21 5.09
C PHE A 29 0.49 5.22 5.27
N TYR A 30 -0.10 6.36 5.61
CA TYR A 30 -1.53 6.47 5.84
C TYR A 30 -2.36 6.21 4.59
N GLU A 31 -1.95 6.80 3.46
CA GLU A 31 -2.56 6.57 2.15
C GLU A 31 -2.50 5.09 1.76
N PHE A 32 -1.32 4.47 1.91
CA PHE A 32 -1.13 3.05 1.63
C PHE A 32 -2.08 2.17 2.46
N LEU A 33 -2.08 2.35 3.78
CA LEU A 33 -2.87 1.51 4.67
C LEU A 33 -4.37 1.73 4.48
N SER A 34 -4.81 2.99 4.34
CA SER A 34 -6.23 3.32 4.15
C SER A 34 -6.78 2.66 2.89
N GLN A 35 -6.04 2.71 1.77
CA GLN A 35 -6.50 2.09 0.53
C GLN A 35 -6.63 0.57 0.71
N ARG A 36 -5.63 -0.08 1.31
CA ARG A 36 -5.66 -1.54 1.53
C ARG A 36 -6.79 -1.99 2.44
N LEU A 37 -7.14 -1.19 3.45
CA LEU A 37 -8.27 -1.49 4.33
C LEU A 37 -9.62 -1.33 3.61
N LEU A 38 -9.76 -0.33 2.73
CA LEU A 38 -10.96 -0.17 1.91
C LEU A 38 -11.10 -1.34 0.93
N ASP A 39 -10.04 -1.67 0.19
CA ASP A 39 -10.03 -2.79 -0.75
C ASP A 39 -10.38 -4.11 -0.05
N ALA A 40 -9.79 -4.37 1.12
CA ALA A 40 -10.04 -5.58 1.90
C ALA A 40 -11.47 -5.64 2.44
N LYS A 41 -12.04 -4.49 2.85
CA LYS A 41 -13.43 -4.39 3.27
C LYS A 41 -14.37 -4.70 2.12
N GLU A 42 -14.17 -4.07 0.96
CA GLU A 42 -15.01 -4.29 -0.23
C GLU A 42 -14.98 -5.75 -0.67
N ALA A 43 -13.80 -6.36 -0.77
CA ALA A 43 -13.66 -7.78 -1.11
C ALA A 43 -14.37 -8.69 -0.10
N TRP A 44 -14.29 -8.37 1.19
CA TRP A 44 -14.99 -9.13 2.23
C TRP A 44 -16.51 -9.00 2.10
N GLU A 45 -17.03 -7.79 1.88
CA GLU A 45 -18.47 -7.56 1.70
C GLU A 45 -19.01 -8.24 0.43
N GLU A 46 -18.26 -8.22 -0.67
CA GLU A 46 -18.61 -8.94 -1.90
C GLU A 46 -18.66 -10.46 -1.67
N GLU A 47 -17.64 -11.04 -1.04
CA GLU A 47 -17.63 -12.47 -0.70
C GLU A 47 -18.84 -12.86 0.16
N PHE A 48 -19.24 -12.01 1.11
CA PHE A 48 -20.41 -12.24 1.94
C PHE A 48 -21.73 -12.15 1.15
N TYR A 49 -21.83 -11.24 0.19
CA TYR A 49 -23.05 -11.06 -0.60
C TYR A 49 -23.28 -12.18 -1.61
N TYR A 50 -22.21 -12.71 -2.19
CA TYR A 50 -22.28 -13.78 -3.21
C TYR A 50 -22.18 -15.21 -2.63
N ARG A 51 -22.16 -15.35 -1.29
CA ARG A 51 -22.14 -16.64 -0.60
C ARG A 51 -23.52 -17.14 -0.18
#